data_AF-A0A940QF55-F1
#
_entry.id   AF-A0A940QF55-F1
#
_cell.length_a   1.000
_cell.length_b   1.000
_cell.length_c   1.000
_cell.angle_alpha   90.00
_cell.angle_beta   90.00
_cell.angle_gamma   90.00
#
_symmetry.space_group_name_H-M   'P 1'
#
loop_
_entity.id
_entity.type
_entity.pdbx_description
1 polymer ?
#
loop_
_entity_poly.entity_id
_entity_poly.type
_entity_poly.pdbx_seq_one_letter_code
_entity_poly.pdbx_strand_id
1 'polypeptide(L)'
;LRVFIDKEGGVNIDDCENVSRATDPLIDAAEPISQAYYYEVSSPGIGRDLVRPWHFDKYMGQDIEIRLIRAENKQRDFMGALLSYDDASVTIRVGEEEKTFMKKDCAFIRLYEEINL
;
A
#
# COMPACT_ATOMS: atom_id res chain seq x y z
N LEU A 1 -11.66 0.04 15.72
CA LEU A 1 -10.30 -0.50 15.47
C LEU A 1 -10.33 -1.28 14.16
N ARG A 2 -9.43 -0.96 13.22
CA ARG A 2 -9.28 -1.73 11.98
C ARG A 2 -7.88 -2.32 11.91
N VAL A 3 -7.80 -3.61 11.59
CA VAL A 3 -6.56 -4.35 11.39
C VAL A 3 -6.51 -4.79 9.94
N PHE A 4 -5.44 -4.39 9.24
CA PHE A 4 -5.18 -4.84 7.89
C PHE A 4 -4.21 -6.02 7.92
N ILE A 5 -4.57 -7.10 7.25
CA ILE A 5 -3.74 -8.30 7.10
C ILE A 5 -3.37 -8.49 5.64
N ASP A 6 -2.21 -9.07 5.39
CA ASP A 6 -1.68 -9.29 4.05
C ASP A 6 -0.89 -10.59 4.03
N LYS A 7 -0.99 -11.35 2.95
CA LYS A 7 -0.28 -12.62 2.74
C LYS A 7 0.07 -12.80 1.27
N GLU A 8 1.15 -13.52 0.99
CA GLU A 8 1.45 -13.95 -0.39
C GLU A 8 0.29 -14.78 -0.95
N GLY A 9 -0.10 -14.50 -2.20
CA GLY A 9 -1.27 -15.10 -2.84
C GLY A 9 -2.61 -14.42 -2.51
N GLY A 10 -2.60 -13.34 -1.74
CA GLY A 10 -3.80 -12.57 -1.40
C GLY A 10 -4.55 -13.15 -0.22
N VAL A 11 -5.33 -12.31 0.46
CA VAL A 11 -6.07 -12.66 1.68
C VAL A 11 -7.49 -13.10 1.34
N ASN A 12 -7.90 -14.24 1.88
CA ASN A 12 -9.27 -14.75 1.79
C ASN A 12 -10.05 -14.49 3.09
N ILE A 13 -11.33 -14.87 3.12
CA ILE A 13 -12.20 -14.64 4.28
C ILE A 13 -11.75 -15.45 5.52
N ASP A 14 -11.24 -16.66 5.31
CA ASP A 14 -10.79 -17.53 6.40
C ASP A 14 -9.57 -16.93 7.12
N ASP A 15 -8.67 -16.25 6.40
CA ASP A 15 -7.54 -15.56 7.01
C ASP A 15 -8.00 -14.42 7.94
N CYS A 16 -8.98 -13.62 7.48
CA CYS A 16 -9.57 -12.55 8.28
C CYS A 16 -10.23 -13.11 9.53
N GLU A 17 -10.97 -14.22 9.40
CA GLU A 17 -11.60 -14.91 10.53
C GLU A 17 -10.55 -15.43 11.52
N ASN A 18 -9.52 -16.10 11.03
CA ASN A 18 -8.45 -16.67 11.86
C ASN A 18 -7.72 -15.59 12.67
N VAL A 19 -7.36 -14.47 12.02
CA VAL A 19 -6.71 -13.35 12.73
C VAL A 19 -7.68 -12.73 13.74
N SER A 20 -8.93 -12.48 13.34
CA SER A 20 -9.95 -11.92 14.23
C SER A 20 -10.08 -12.77 15.51
N ARG A 21 -10.28 -14.08 15.38
CA ARG A 21 -10.39 -15.01 16.51
C ARG A 21 -9.14 -15.04 17.40
N ALA A 22 -7.96 -14.90 16.82
CA ALA A 22 -6.70 -14.94 17.56
C ALA A 22 -6.44 -13.64 18.34
N THR A 23 -6.84 -12.48 17.82
CA THR A 23 -6.51 -11.19 18.42
C THR A 23 -7.63 -10.60 19.29
N ASP A 24 -8.89 -10.97 19.06
CA ASP A 24 -10.04 -10.46 19.83
C ASP A 24 -9.86 -10.60 21.36
N PRO A 25 -9.45 -11.76 21.91
CA PRO A 25 -9.25 -11.89 23.36
C PRO A 25 -8.08 -11.06 23.89
N LEU A 26 -7.06 -10.82 23.05
CA LEU A 26 -5.90 -10.02 23.43
C LEU A 26 -6.26 -8.53 23.49
N ILE A 27 -7.09 -8.07 22.56
CA ILE A 27 -7.57 -6.69 22.50
C ILE A 27 -8.51 -6.42 23.68
N ASP A 28 -9.44 -7.34 23.96
CA ASP A 28 -10.35 -7.24 25.11
C ASP A 28 -9.58 -7.17 26.44
N ALA A 29 -8.56 -8.01 26.62
CA ALA A 29 -7.75 -8.00 27.83
C ALA A 29 -6.90 -6.72 27.98
N ALA A 30 -6.47 -6.11 26.88
CA ALA A 30 -5.65 -4.91 26.89
C ALA A 30 -6.46 -3.60 27.07
N GLU A 31 -7.78 -3.65 26.87
CA GLU A 31 -8.69 -2.49 26.85
C GLU A 31 -8.09 -1.20 26.23
N PRO A 32 -7.55 -1.25 25.00
CA PRO A 32 -6.78 -0.12 24.46
C PRO A 32 -7.63 1.11 24.11
N ILE A 33 -8.96 0.97 24.07
CA ILE A 33 -9.91 2.00 23.66
C ILE A 33 -11.04 2.06 24.68
N SER A 34 -11.18 3.17 25.38
CA SER A 34 -12.14 3.35 26.48
C SER A 34 -13.59 3.58 26.05
N GLN A 35 -13.85 3.74 24.76
CA GLN A 35 -15.15 4.01 24.18
C GLN A 35 -15.60 2.84 23.31
N ALA A 36 -16.91 2.68 23.12
CA ALA A 36 -17.45 1.67 22.22
C ALA A 36 -16.85 1.81 20.81
N TYR A 37 -16.46 0.69 20.22
CA TYR A 37 -15.82 0.66 18.91
C TYR A 37 -16.26 -0.56 18.10
N TYR A 38 -16.12 -0.46 16.78
CA TYR A 38 -16.21 -1.61 15.88
C TYR A 38 -14.83 -2.18 15.63
N TYR A 39 -14.68 -3.49 15.76
CA TYR A 39 -13.47 -4.21 15.39
C TYR A 39 -13.64 -4.84 13.99
N GLU A 40 -12.68 -4.60 13.10
CA GLU A 40 -12.70 -5.10 11.73
C GLU A 40 -11.31 -5.62 11.34
N VAL A 41 -11.28 -6.82 10.76
CA VAL A 41 -10.10 -7.40 10.09
C VAL A 41 -10.39 -7.47 8.59
N SER A 42 -9.53 -6.86 7.78
CA SER A 42 -9.70 -6.85 6.33
C SER A 42 -8.35 -6.90 5.61
N SER A 43 -8.38 -7.28 4.33
CA SER A 43 -7.22 -7.08 3.46
C SER A 43 -7.07 -5.59 3.13
N PRO A 44 -5.90 -5.13 2.66
CA PRO A 44 -5.67 -3.72 2.40
C PRO A 44 -6.46 -3.18 1.19
N GLY A 45 -7.05 -4.08 0.40
CA GLY A 45 -7.73 -3.79 -0.86
C GLY A 45 -6.76 -3.57 -2.04
N ILE A 46 -7.29 -3.74 -3.25
CA ILE A 46 -6.58 -3.45 -4.51
C ILE A 46 -6.39 -1.94 -4.66
N GLY A 47 -5.22 -1.52 -5.13
CA GLY A 47 -4.94 -0.11 -5.43
C GLY A 47 -4.79 0.77 -4.18
N ARG A 48 -4.32 0.21 -3.05
CA ARG A 48 -3.98 1.03 -1.87
C ARG A 48 -2.66 1.76 -2.06
N ASP A 49 -2.62 3.01 -1.59
CA ASP A 49 -1.43 3.83 -1.63
C ASP A 49 -0.27 3.25 -0.81
N LEU A 50 0.93 3.26 -1.40
CA LEU A 50 2.19 3.00 -0.73
C LEU A 50 2.57 4.24 0.10
N VAL A 51 2.22 4.23 1.39
CA VAL A 51 2.53 5.34 2.31
C VAL A 51 3.72 5.08 3.22
N ARG A 52 3.81 3.89 3.81
CA ARG A 52 4.80 3.57 4.85
C ARG A 52 6.08 3.00 4.23
N PRO A 53 7.27 3.22 4.82
CA PRO A 53 8.54 2.71 4.29
C PRO A 53 8.49 1.23 3.90
N TRP A 54 7.97 0.38 4.80
CA TRP A 54 7.90 -1.07 4.55
C TRP A 54 6.99 -1.46 3.38
N HIS A 55 6.07 -0.59 2.94
CA HIS A 55 5.31 -0.86 1.72
C HIS A 55 6.24 -0.82 0.51
N PHE A 56 7.14 0.16 0.46
CA PHE A 56 8.09 0.28 -0.63
C PHE A 56 9.14 -0.83 -0.58
N ASP A 57 9.66 -1.17 0.62
CA ASP A 57 10.58 -2.30 0.80
C ASP A 57 10.02 -3.59 0.18
N LYS A 58 8.74 -3.88 0.45
CA LYS A 58 8.07 -5.09 -0.03
C LYS A 58 7.97 -5.16 -1.56
N TYR A 59 7.87 -4.01 -2.23
CA TYR A 59 7.61 -3.93 -3.68
C TYR A 59 8.83 -3.46 -4.49
N MET A 60 10.03 -3.49 -3.92
CA MET A 60 11.27 -3.20 -4.65
C MET A 60 11.38 -4.08 -5.88
N GLY A 61 11.64 -3.45 -7.04
CA GLY A 61 11.72 -4.10 -8.34
C GLY A 61 10.38 -4.43 -9.01
N GLN A 62 9.24 -4.25 -8.33
CA GLN A 62 7.91 -4.41 -8.92
C GLN A 62 7.43 -3.11 -9.55
N ASP A 63 6.54 -3.22 -10.54
CA ASP A 63 5.94 -2.05 -11.18
C ASP A 63 4.96 -1.35 -10.24
N ILE A 64 5.10 -0.03 -10.15
CA ILE A 64 4.18 0.84 -9.42
C ILE A 64 3.59 1.89 -10.35
N GLU A 65 2.37 2.33 -10.05
CA GLU A 65 1.72 3.46 -10.70
C GLU A 65 1.90 4.72 -9.84
N ILE A 66 2.37 5.80 -10.46
CA ILE A 66 2.49 7.13 -9.86
C ILE A 66 1.61 8.09 -10.65
N ARG A 67 0.68 8.73 -9.96
CA ARG A 67 -0.08 9.86 -10.51
C ARG A 67 0.38 11.15 -9.83
N LEU A 68 0.79 12.14 -10.60
CA LEU A 68 1.12 13.48 -10.12
C LEU A 68 -0.14 14.33 -9.92
N ILE A 69 -0.10 15.23 -8.93
CA ILE A 69 -1.15 16.23 -8.70
C ILE A 69 -1.18 17.23 -9.86
N ARG A 70 0.00 17.63 -10.35
CA ARG A 70 0.17 18.51 -11.50
C ARG A 70 0.96 17.79 -12.57
N ALA A 71 0.52 17.91 -13.82
CA ALA A 71 1.24 17.31 -14.93
C ALA A 71 2.62 17.94 -15.10
N GLU A 72 3.63 17.09 -15.34
CA GLU A 72 4.95 17.47 -15.79
C GLU A 72 5.04 17.19 -17.29
N ASN A 73 5.41 18.17 -18.10
CA ASN A 73 5.49 18.02 -19.56
C ASN A 73 4.21 17.44 -20.21
N LYS A 74 3.02 17.82 -19.70
CA LYS A 74 1.69 17.32 -20.10
C LYS A 74 1.43 15.84 -19.76
N GLN A 75 2.33 15.17 -19.05
CA GLN A 75 2.14 13.82 -18.51
C GLN A 75 1.94 13.88 -17.00
N ARG A 76 0.99 13.10 -16.50
CA ARG A 76 0.70 13.02 -15.05
C ARG A 76 0.78 11.60 -14.50
N ASP A 77 0.74 10.62 -15.39
CA ASP A 77 0.66 9.19 -15.07
C ASP A 77 1.96 8.53 -15.51
N PHE A 78 2.61 7.86 -14.57
CA PHE A 78 3.87 7.15 -14.79
C PHE A 78 3.75 5.74 -14.20
N MET A 79 4.35 4.78 -14.89
CA MET A 79 4.37 3.39 -14.47
C MET A 79 5.76 2.82 -14.71
N GLY A 80 6.25 2.05 -13.75
CA GLY A 80 7.55 1.39 -13.88
C GLY A 80 8.08 0.81 -12.59
N ALA A 81 9.21 0.12 -12.71
CA ALA A 81 9.77 -0.68 -11.62
C ALA A 81 10.33 0.22 -10.51
N LEU A 82 9.90 -0.01 -9.26
CA LEU A 82 10.42 0.69 -8.08
C LEU A 82 11.91 0.36 -7.87
N LEU A 83 12.78 1.38 -7.95
CA LEU A 83 14.23 1.22 -7.79
C LEU A 83 14.75 1.66 -6.43
N SER A 84 14.15 2.70 -5.86
CA SER A 84 14.55 3.24 -4.57
C SER A 84 13.47 4.17 -4.02
N TYR A 85 13.53 4.42 -2.72
CA TYR A 85 12.70 5.42 -2.05
C TYR A 85 13.44 5.99 -0.85
N ASP A 86 13.05 7.20 -0.45
CA ASP A 86 13.44 7.81 0.82
C ASP A 86 12.22 8.48 1.46
N ASP A 87 12.41 9.30 2.51
CA ASP A 87 11.31 9.96 3.20
C ASP A 87 10.53 10.95 2.31
N ALA A 88 11.18 11.54 1.31
CA ALA A 88 10.62 12.59 0.47
C ALA A 88 10.31 12.14 -0.95
N SER A 89 10.99 11.11 -1.47
CA SER A 89 10.99 10.77 -2.89
C SER A 89 10.86 9.28 -3.16
N VAL A 90 10.47 8.95 -4.40
CA VAL A 90 10.45 7.60 -4.95
C VAL A 90 11.08 7.63 -6.35
N THR A 91 11.88 6.62 -6.69
CA THR A 91 12.50 6.50 -8.01
C THR A 91 12.01 5.24 -8.70
N ILE A 92 11.56 5.38 -9.95
CA ILE A 92 11.12 4.28 -10.80
C ILE A 92 11.90 4.21 -12.10
N ARG A 93 11.99 3.02 -12.68
CA ARG A 93 12.48 2.82 -14.04
C ARG A 93 11.32 2.84 -15.04
N VAL A 94 11.32 3.77 -15.96
CA VAL A 94 10.34 3.87 -17.06
C VAL A 94 11.07 3.57 -18.37
N GLY A 95 10.95 2.35 -18.88
CA GLY A 95 11.76 1.90 -20.02
C GLY A 95 13.24 1.81 -19.67
N GLU A 96 14.09 2.59 -20.33
CA GLU A 96 15.53 2.69 -20.05
C GLU A 96 15.90 3.88 -19.14
N GLU A 97 14.93 4.76 -18.83
CA GLU A 97 15.16 5.95 -18.01
C GLU A 97 14.81 5.72 -16.54
N GLU A 98 15.54 6.38 -15.65
CA GLU A 98 15.18 6.48 -14.23
C GLU A 98 14.54 7.84 -13.96
N LYS A 99 13.41 7.84 -13.25
CA LYS A 99 12.67 9.06 -12.89
C LYS A 99 12.40 9.09 -11.40
N THR A 100 12.71 10.21 -10.76
CA THR A 100 12.48 10.45 -9.34
C THR A 100 11.33 11.43 -9.15
N PHE A 101 10.38 11.06 -8.30
CA PHE A 101 9.20 11.87 -7.99
C PHE A 101 9.17 12.19 -6.50
N MET A 102 8.85 13.44 -6.17
CA MET A 102 8.59 13.85 -4.80
C MET A 102 7.22 13.32 -4.36
N LYS A 103 7.17 12.60 -3.23
CA LYS A 103 5.94 12.01 -2.70
C LYS A 103 4.83 13.04 -2.49
N LYS A 104 5.20 14.27 -2.08
CA LYS A 104 4.26 15.39 -1.90
C LYS A 104 3.59 15.88 -3.18
N ASP A 105 4.22 15.64 -4.34
CA ASP A 105 3.71 16.05 -5.65
C ASP A 105 2.90 14.93 -6.31
N CYS A 106 2.86 13.75 -5.67
CA CYS A 106 2.06 12.60 -6.09
C CYS A 106 0.66 12.67 -5.48
N ALA A 107 -0.36 12.51 -6.32
CA ALA A 107 -1.73 12.29 -5.88
C ALA A 107 -1.89 10.89 -5.28
N PHE A 108 -1.21 9.89 -5.84
CA PHE A 108 -1.06 8.56 -5.26
C PHE A 108 0.19 7.88 -5.80
N ILE A 109 0.65 6.87 -5.05
CA ILE A 109 1.66 5.90 -5.45
C ILE A 109 1.10 4.53 -5.09
N ARG A 110 0.96 3.59 -6.03
CA ARG A 110 0.28 2.29 -5.80
C ARG A 110 1.04 1.18 -6.49
N LEU A 111 0.89 -0.05 -5.99
CA LEU A 111 1.33 -1.22 -6.74
C LEU A 111 0.53 -1.30 -8.05
N TYR A 112 1.21 -1.55 -9.16
CA TYR A 112 0.56 -1.82 -10.43
C TYR A 112 0.20 -3.31 -10.48
N GLU A 113 -1.09 -3.62 -10.57
CA GLU A 113 -1.59 -4.97 -10.75
C GLU A 113 -2.29 -5.05 -12.11
N GLU A 114 -1.79 -5.88 -13.03
CA GLU A 114 -2.53 -6.23 -14.24
C GLU A 114 -3.74 -7.08 -13.83
N ILE A 115 -4.91 -6.45 -13.78
CA ILE A 115 -6.16 -7.18 -13.57
C ILE A 115 -6.51 -7.88 -14.88
N ASN A 116 -6.15 -9.16 -14.98
CA ASN A 116 -6.69 -10.06 -15.99
C ASN A 116 -8.15 -10.37 -15.64
N LEU A 117 -9.09 -9.66 -16.26
CA LEU A 117 -10.53 -9.94 -16.22
C LEU A 117 -10.92 -11.01 -17.23
#